data_AF-A0A955LZJ5-F1
#
_entry.id   AF-A0A955LZJ5-F1
#
_cell.length_a   1.000
_cell.length_b   1.000
_cell.length_c   1.000
_cell.angle_alpha   90.00
_cell.angle_beta   90.00
_cell.angle_gamma   90.00
#
_symmetry.space_group_name_H-M   'P 1'
#
loop_
_entity.id
_entity.type
_entity.pdbx_description
1 polymer ?
#
loop_
_entity_poly.entity_id
_entity_poly.type
_entity_poly.pdbx_seq_one_letter_code
_entity_poly.pdbx_strand_id
1 'polypeptide(L)' 'MVIFARQLATMVDAGMPIVQGIDALQDQVTHPVFKKVLNTIKEDIQHGNSLSAAFAKHPAVFDTLFVNM' A
#
# COMPACT_ATOMS: atom_id res chain seq x y z
N MET A 1 -3.18 -8.63 5.73
CA MET A 1 -1.86 -8.06 5.33
C MET A 1 -1.24 -8.85 4.18
N VAL A 2 -0.94 -10.15 4.33
CA VAL A 2 -0.30 -10.98 3.26
C VAL A 2 -1.07 -10.95 1.92
N ILE A 3 -2.41 -10.99 1.96
CA ILE A 3 -3.24 -10.93 0.74
C ILE A 3 -3.07 -9.59 0.00
N PHE A 4 -2.96 -8.47 0.73
CA PHE A 4 -2.75 -7.14 0.14
C PHE A 4 -1.40 -7.04 -0.58
N ALA A 5 -0.30 -7.43 0.08
CA ALA A 5 1.02 -7.44 -0.55
C ALA A 5 1.05 -8.34 -1.80
N ARG A 6 0.44 -9.53 -1.70
CA ARG A 6 0.40 -10.47 -2.83
C ARG A 6 -0.41 -9.93 -4.00
N GLN A 7 -1.59 -9.37 -3.74
CA GLN A 7 -2.42 -8.76 -4.78
C GLN A 7 -1.70 -7.57 -5.42
N LEU A 8 -1.09 -6.70 -4.61
CA LEU A 8 -0.30 -5.57 -5.11
C LEU A 8 0.87 -6.06 -5.95
N ALA A 9 1.65 -7.03 -5.47
CA ALA A 9 2.76 -7.63 -6.21
C ALA A 9 2.29 -8.22 -7.55
N THR A 10 1.18 -8.97 -7.56
CA THR A 10 0.61 -9.53 -8.80
C THR A 10 0.16 -8.44 -9.77
N MET A 11 -0.44 -7.35 -9.28
CA MET A 11 -0.82 -6.21 -10.13
C MET A 11 0.41 -5.50 -10.70
N VAL A 12 1.44 -5.28 -9.88
CA VAL A 12 2.70 -4.66 -10.29
C VAL A 12 3.44 -5.53 -11.31
N ASP A 13 3.51 -6.84 -11.08
CA ASP A 13 4.07 -7.82 -12.04
C ASP A 13 3.29 -7.83 -13.36
N ALA A 14 1.97 -7.60 -13.32
CA ALA A 14 1.14 -7.45 -14.52
C ALA A 14 1.30 -6.09 -15.24
N GLY A 15 2.18 -5.22 -14.74
CA GLY A 15 2.44 -3.89 -15.31
C GLY A 15 1.41 -2.82 -14.91
N MET A 16 0.54 -3.10 -13.94
CA MET A 16 -0.37 -2.11 -13.40
C MET A 16 0.40 -1.07 -12.57
N PRO A 17 0.13 0.24 -12.74
CA PRO A 17 0.68 1.26 -11.88
C PRO A 17 0.35 0.99 -10.41
N ILE A 18 1.36 1.07 -9.54
CA ILE A 18 1.23 0.86 -8.08
C ILE A 18 0.08 1.70 -7.50
N VAL A 19 -0.05 2.95 -7.95
CA VAL A 19 -1.10 3.89 -7.52
C VAL A 19 -2.50 3.35 -7.82
N GLN A 20 -2.70 2.71 -8.98
CA GLN A 20 -3.98 2.11 -9.35
C GLN A 20 -4.25 0.81 -8.57
N GLY A 21 -3.22 0.01 -8.33
CA GLY A 21 -3.34 -1.20 -7.51
C GLY A 21 -3.73 -0.87 -6.07
N ILE A 22 -3.11 0.16 -5.47
CA ILE A 22 -3.47 0.64 -4.13
C ILE A 22 -4.90 1.17 -4.10
N ASP A 23 -5.36 1.89 -5.14
CA ASP A 23 -6.73 2.39 -5.24
C ASP A 23 -7.75 1.24 -5.25
N ALA A 24 -7.54 0.24 -6.12
CA ALA A 24 -8.37 -0.95 -6.21
C ALA A 24 -8.43 -1.76 -4.90
N LEU A 25 -7.31 -1.81 -4.15
CA LEU A 25 -7.23 -2.46 -2.85
C LEU A 25 -7.87 -1.62 -1.75
N GLN A 26 -7.77 -0.29 -1.83
CA GLN A 26 -8.40 0.65 -0.91
C GLN A 26 -9.93 0.55 -0.97
N ASP A 27 -10.49 0.30 -2.15
CA ASP A 27 -11.94 0.14 -2.31
C ASP A 27 -12.46 -1.14 -1.60
N GLN A 28 -11.69 -2.22 -1.66
CA GLN A 28 -12.00 -3.51 -1.02
C GLN A 28 -11.86 -3.49 0.51
N VAL A 29 -11.12 -2.53 1.06
CA VAL A 29 -10.92 -2.41 2.50
C VAL A 29 -12.15 -1.77 3.14
N THR A 30 -12.75 -2.40 4.14
CA THR A 30 -13.87 -1.82 4.91
C THR A 30 -13.42 -0.99 6.12
N HIS A 31 -12.17 -1.14 6.56
CA HIS A 31 -11.66 -0.46 7.76
C HIS A 31 -11.26 1.01 7.47
N PRO A 32 -11.92 2.01 8.10
CA PRO A 32 -11.73 3.43 7.77
C PRO A 32 -10.31 3.94 8.11
N VAL A 33 -9.67 3.41 9.16
CA VAL A 33 -8.28 3.76 9.50
C VAL A 33 -7.32 3.24 8.43
N PHE A 34 -7.58 2.05 7.88
CA PHE A 34 -6.72 1.47 6.86
C PHE A 34 -6.86 2.22 5.53
N LYS A 35 -8.08 2.66 5.17
CA LYS A 35 -8.30 3.54 4.01
C LYS A 35 -7.52 4.85 4.13
N LYS A 36 -7.52 5.51 5.30
CA LYS A 36 -6.74 6.75 5.51
C LYS A 36 -5.25 6.53 5.27
N VAL A 37 -4.69 5.45 5.82
CA VAL A 37 -3.28 5.12 5.67
C VAL A 37 -2.93 4.81 4.21
N LEU A 38 -3.76 4.04 3.50
CA LEU A 38 -3.55 3.77 2.08
C LEU A 38 -3.58 5.04 1.23
N ASN A 39 -4.46 5.99 1.56
CA ASN A 39 -4.55 7.25 0.84
C ASN A 39 -3.29 8.11 1.05
N THR A 40 -2.76 8.16 2.29
CA THR A 40 -1.48 8.84 2.55
C THR A 40 -0.33 8.18 1.81
N ILE A 41 -0.26 6.84 1.80
CA ILE A 41 0.76 6.10 1.05
C ILE A 41 0.67 6.38 -0.45
N LYS A 42 -0.56 6.43 -0.99
CA LYS A 42 -0.83 6.77 -2.39
C LYS A 42 -0.30 8.17 -2.73
N GLU A 43 -0.59 9.17 -1.90
CA GLU A 43 -0.08 10.53 -2.06
C GLU A 43 1.45 10.57 -2.02
N ASP A 44 2.07 9.88 -1.05
CA ASP A 44 3.52 9.77 -0.92
C ASP A 44 4.18 9.23 -2.21
N ILE A 45 3.59 8.18 -2.81
CA ILE A 45 4.06 7.60 -4.07
C ILE A 45 3.85 8.55 -5.25
N GLN A 46 2.72 9.27 -5.28
CA GLN A 46 2.47 10.29 -6.30
C GLN A 46 3.46 11.46 -6.20
N HIS A 47 3.93 11.78 -5.00
CA HIS A 47 5.00 12.73 -4.77
C HIS A 47 6.41 12.21 -5.11
N GLY A 48 6.52 10.94 -5.53
CA GLY A 48 7.78 10.33 -5.95
C GLY A 48 8.53 9.59 -4.84
N ASN A 49 7.92 9.41 -3.67
CA ASN A 49 8.53 8.61 -2.61
C ASN A 49 8.41 7.11 -2.92
N SER A 50 9.43 6.36 -2.49
CA SER A 50 9.45 4.91 -2.67
C SER A 50 8.37 4.23 -1.81
N LEU A 51 7.81 3.15 -2.35
CA LEU A 51 6.77 2.35 -1.69
C LEU A 51 7.18 1.93 -0.25
N SER A 52 8.43 1.48 -0.05
CA SER A 52 8.89 1.07 1.29
C SER A 52 8.99 2.25 2.27
N ALA A 53 9.39 3.43 1.80
CA ALA A 53 9.46 4.64 2.62
C ALA A 53 8.06 5.09 3.07
N ALA A 54 7.07 4.99 2.17
CA ALA A 54 5.68 5.28 2.48
C ALA A 54 5.10 4.29 3.52
N PHE A 55 5.37 2.98 3.37
CA PHE A 55 4.95 1.99 4.36
C PHE A 55 5.64 2.16 5.72
N ALA A 56 6.93 2.51 5.74
CA ALA A 56 7.70 2.73 6.96
C ALA A 56 7.17 3.90 7.81
N LYS A 57 6.49 4.88 7.20
CA LYS A 57 5.83 5.99 7.91
C LYS A 57 4.59 5.56 8.70
N HIS A 58 4.06 4.36 8.47
CA HIS A 58 2.83 3.87 9.08
C HIS A 58 3.01 2.54 9.85
N PRO A 59 3.89 2.49 10.87
CA PRO A 59 4.17 1.26 11.63
C PRO A 59 2.98 0.76 12.44
N ALA A 60 2.02 1.64 12.77
CA ALA A 60 0.80 1.29 13.51
C ALA A 60 -0.18 0.43 12.70
N VAL A 61 -0.01 0.40 11.38
CA VAL A 61 -0.86 -0.37 10.47
C VAL A 61 -0.04 -1.44 9.78
N PHE A 62 1.09 -1.06 9.17
CA PHE A 62 2.04 -2.00 8.62
C PHE A 62 3.07 -2.33 9.70
N ASP A 63 2.79 -3.37 10.48
CA ASP A 63 3.71 -3.86 11.49
C ASP A 63 5.09 -4.12 10.86
N THR A 64 6.16 -3.89 11.61
CA THR A 64 7.57 -3.88 11.16
C THR A 64 7.97 -5.15 10.38
N LEU A 65 7.27 -6.27 10.60
CA LEU A 65 7.41 -7.51 9.83
C LEU A 65 7.04 -7.39 8.35
N PHE A 66 6.14 -6.46 7.97
CA PHE A 66 5.69 -6.28 6.58
C PHE A 66 6.62 -5.37 5.76
N VAL A 67 7.36 -4.48 6.42
CA VAL A 67 8.32 -3.56 5.77
C VAL A 67 9.67 -4.25 5.53
N ASN A 68 9.95 -5.33 6.26
CA ASN A 68 11.21 -6.09 6.21
C ASN A 68 11.12 -7.45 5.48
N MET A 69 9.98 -7.78 4.86
CA MET A 69 9.86 -8.94 3.94
C MET A 69 9.98 -8.49 2.49
#